data_AF-A0A7X5QHV9-F1
#
_entry.id   AF-A0A7X5QHV9-F1
#
_cell.length_a   1.000
_cell.length_b   1.000
_cell.length_c   1.000
_cell.angle_alpha   90.00
_cell.angle_beta   90.00
_cell.angle_gamma   90.00
#
_symmetry.space_group_name_H-M   'P 1'
#
loop_
_entity.id
_entity.type
_entity.pdbx_description
1 polymer ?
#
loop_
_entity_poly.entity_id
_entity_poly.type
_entity_poly.pdbx_seq_one_letter_code
_entity_poly.pdbx_strand_id
1 'polypeptide(L)'
;MKGIIRIHDKTTHGGQVLSGSQKMKFGGLGVARKTDPVSCPKHGNTTIIEGHPTIKDNGLPVAFHGHRCGCGCTLMTSLNNATVS
;
A
#
# COMPACT_ATOMS: atom_id res chain seq x y z
N MET A 1 13.20 -8.49 2.68
CA MET A 1 12.60 -7.68 1.58
C MET A 1 11.23 -7.20 2.08
N LYS A 2 10.88 -5.91 1.96
CA LYS A 2 9.54 -5.45 2.37
C LYS A 2 8.51 -5.91 1.33
N GLY A 3 7.34 -6.37 1.75
CA GLY A 3 6.28 -6.80 0.84
C GLY A 3 5.60 -5.63 0.13
N ILE A 4 5.18 -5.83 -1.12
CA ILE A 4 4.44 -4.84 -1.91
C ILE A 4 3.03 -4.69 -1.36
N ILE A 5 2.53 -3.46 -1.26
CA ILE A 5 1.15 -3.18 -0.88
C ILE A 5 0.25 -3.16 -2.12
N ARG A 6 -0.97 -3.67 -1.98
CA ARG A 6 -1.98 -3.77 -3.03
C ARG A 6 -3.31 -3.19 -2.59
N ILE A 7 -4.24 -3.02 -3.53
CA ILE A 7 -5.62 -2.69 -3.23
C ILE A 7 -6.19 -3.71 -2.23
N HIS A 8 -6.99 -3.24 -1.27
CA HIS A 8 -7.59 -4.01 -0.16
C HIS A 8 -6.63 -4.47 0.95
N ASP A 9 -5.32 -4.24 0.84
CA ASP A 9 -4.40 -4.45 1.95
C ASP A 9 -4.79 -3.56 3.14
N LYS A 10 -4.59 -4.10 4.35
CA LYS A 10 -5.07 -3.50 5.59
C LYS A 10 -4.08 -2.50 6.15
N THR A 11 -4.55 -1.73 7.12
CA THR A 11 -3.73 -0.82 7.93
C THR A 11 -3.77 -1.20 9.40
N THR A 12 -2.79 -0.74 10.17
CA THR A 12 -2.75 -0.94 11.63
C THR A 12 -3.92 -0.30 12.39
N HIS A 13 -4.67 0.60 11.75
CA HIS A 13 -5.89 1.17 12.32
C HIS A 13 -7.17 0.42 11.89
N GLY A 14 -7.06 -0.70 11.17
CA GLY A 14 -8.21 -1.50 10.72
C GLY A 14 -8.84 -1.03 9.40
N GLY A 15 -8.30 0.03 8.80
CA GLY A 15 -8.69 0.51 7.47
C GLY A 15 -8.05 -0.26 6.32
N GLN A 16 -8.21 0.21 5.08
CA GLN A 16 -7.64 -0.46 3.90
C GLN A 16 -7.32 0.47 2.74
N VAL A 17 -6.46 0.01 1.83
CA VAL A 17 -6.20 0.67 0.55
C VAL A 17 -7.42 0.59 -0.36
N LEU A 18 -7.81 1.73 -0.95
CA LEU A 18 -9.03 1.86 -1.76
C LEU A 18 -8.77 1.87 -3.26
N SER A 19 -7.57 2.28 -3.68
CA SER A 19 -7.19 2.31 -5.11
C SER A 19 -5.70 2.02 -5.28
N GLY A 20 -5.31 1.74 -6.51
CA GLY A 20 -3.95 1.35 -6.89
C GLY A 20 -3.77 1.39 -8.40
N SER A 21 -2.67 0.82 -8.87
CA SER A 21 -2.35 0.76 -10.30
C SER A 21 -3.32 -0.12 -11.09
N GLN A 22 -3.66 0.34 -12.29
CA GLN A 22 -4.41 -0.45 -13.27
C GLN A 22 -3.49 -1.32 -14.15
N LYS A 23 -2.18 -1.03 -14.18
CA LYS A 23 -1.21 -1.72 -15.04
C LYS A 23 -0.32 -2.66 -14.23
N MET A 24 0.32 -2.15 -13.17
CA MET A 24 1.20 -2.94 -12.32
C MET A 24 0.35 -3.69 -11.28
N LYS A 25 0.24 -5.01 -11.46
CA LYS A 25 -0.56 -5.89 -10.60
C LYS A 25 0.29 -7.01 -10.02
N PHE A 26 0.06 -7.36 -8.76
CA PHE A 26 0.68 -8.49 -8.07
C PHE A 26 -0.40 -9.40 -7.49
N GLY A 27 -0.40 -10.68 -7.87
CA GLY A 27 -1.47 -11.61 -7.50
C GLY A 27 -2.85 -11.11 -7.95
N GLY A 28 -2.93 -10.54 -9.16
CA GLY A 28 -4.18 -10.04 -9.76
C GLY A 28 -4.66 -8.66 -9.27
N LEU A 29 -4.12 -8.14 -8.17
CA LEU A 29 -4.52 -6.85 -7.59
C LEU A 29 -3.53 -5.74 -7.92
N GLY A 30 -4.05 -4.54 -8.16
CA GLY A 30 -3.23 -3.34 -8.42
C GLY A 30 -2.32 -3.00 -7.25
N VAL A 31 -1.08 -2.62 -7.53
CA VAL A 31 -0.15 -2.14 -6.49
C VAL A 31 -0.57 -0.77 -5.99
N ALA A 32 -0.43 -0.54 -4.69
CA ALA A 32 -0.67 0.77 -4.09
C ALA A 32 0.57 1.65 -4.25
N ARG A 33 0.35 2.94 -4.46
CA ARG A 33 1.39 3.94 -4.69
C ARG A 33 1.19 5.11 -3.75
N LYS A 34 2.22 5.94 -3.62
CA LYS A 34 2.08 7.26 -2.99
C LYS A 34 0.90 7.99 -3.63
N THR A 35 0.14 8.71 -2.80
CA THR A 35 -1.12 9.41 -3.08
C THR A 35 -2.36 8.56 -3.27
N ASP A 36 -2.26 7.22 -3.37
CA ASP A 36 -3.46 6.39 -3.47
C ASP A 36 -4.29 6.47 -2.16
N PRO A 37 -5.63 6.52 -2.26
CA PRO A 37 -6.54 6.69 -1.12
C PRO A 37 -6.61 5.46 -0.22
N VAL A 38 -6.77 5.72 1.07
CA VAL A 38 -6.85 4.72 2.15
C VAL A 38 -8.00 5.10 3.08
N SER A 39 -8.87 4.15 3.41
CA SER A 39 -9.85 4.37 4.48
C SER A 39 -9.17 4.20 5.84
N CYS A 40 -9.52 5.03 6.82
CA CYS A 40 -9.13 4.84 8.20
C CYS A 40 -10.36 4.98 9.10
N PRO A 41 -10.78 3.94 9.83
CA PRO A 41 -11.97 4.01 10.68
C PRO A 41 -11.78 4.93 11.89
N LYS A 42 -10.54 5.31 12.23
CA LYS A 42 -10.24 6.21 13.35
C LYS A 42 -10.26 7.70 12.97
N HIS A 43 -9.91 8.05 11.72
CA HIS A 43 -9.65 9.44 11.31
C HIS A 43 -10.32 9.84 10.00
N GLY A 44 -11.11 8.97 9.38
CA GLY A 44 -11.66 9.17 8.04
C GLY A 44 -10.67 8.83 6.92
N ASN A 45 -11.02 9.16 5.68
CA ASN A 45 -10.18 8.86 4.52
C ASN A 45 -8.86 9.64 4.55
N THR A 46 -7.79 8.98 4.16
CA THR A 46 -6.42 9.52 4.07
C THR A 46 -5.75 9.02 2.78
N THR A 47 -4.47 9.30 2.61
CA THR A 47 -3.67 8.84 1.48
C THR A 47 -2.33 8.26 1.94
N ILE A 48 -1.73 7.44 1.10
CA ILE A 48 -0.36 6.96 1.29
C ILE A 48 0.62 8.12 1.06
N ILE A 49 1.49 8.40 2.04
CA ILE A 49 2.45 9.52 1.97
C ILE A 49 3.89 9.05 1.69
N GLU A 50 4.16 7.77 1.86
CA GLU A 50 5.48 7.16 1.65
C GLU A 50 5.49 6.16 0.48
N GLY A 51 6.62 6.09 -0.21
CA GLY A 51 6.82 5.16 -1.32
C GLY A 51 8.31 4.89 -1.56
N HIS A 52 8.60 3.88 -2.35
CA HIS A 52 9.97 3.46 -2.64
C HIS A 52 10.71 4.54 -3.45
N PRO A 53 11.98 4.85 -3.14
CA PRO A 53 12.70 5.93 -3.80
C PRO A 53 12.89 5.71 -5.31
N THR A 54 13.06 4.44 -5.73
CA THR A 54 13.41 4.09 -7.11
C THR A 54 12.33 3.29 -7.86
N ILE A 55 11.39 2.66 -7.15
CA ILE A 55 10.38 1.80 -7.79
C ILE A 55 9.13 2.65 -7.97
N LYS A 56 8.77 2.90 -9.23
CA LYS A 56 7.65 3.77 -9.60
C LYS A 56 6.74 3.07 -10.59
N ASP A 57 5.44 3.29 -10.45
CA ASP A 57 4.42 2.94 -11.44
C ASP A 57 3.80 4.23 -11.97
N ASN A 58 3.85 4.44 -13.29
CA ASN A 58 3.44 5.68 -13.95
C ASN A 58 4.01 6.95 -13.28
N GLY A 59 5.27 6.90 -12.83
CA GLY A 59 5.96 8.01 -12.16
C GLY A 59 5.66 8.14 -10.66
N LEU A 60 4.69 7.40 -10.12
CA LEU A 60 4.35 7.42 -8.69
C LEU A 60 5.11 6.33 -7.92
N PRO A 61 5.80 6.67 -6.81
CA PRO A 61 6.47 5.70 -5.95
C PRO A 61 5.55 4.57 -5.44
N VAL A 62 5.97 3.31 -5.57
CA VAL A 62 5.22 2.15 -5.07
C VAL A 62 5.31 2.05 -3.55
N ALA A 63 4.21 1.69 -2.90
CA ALA A 63 4.12 1.55 -1.45
C ALA A 63 4.51 0.13 -0.98
N PHE A 64 5.20 0.06 0.16
CA PHE A 64 5.66 -1.18 0.76
C PHE A 64 5.17 -1.34 2.19
N HIS A 65 5.23 -2.56 2.70
CA HIS A 65 4.88 -2.89 4.07
C HIS A 65 5.59 -1.95 5.07
N GLY A 66 4.80 -1.41 6.00
CA GLY A 66 5.24 -0.46 7.01
C GLY A 66 5.30 1.00 6.55
N HIS A 67 5.04 1.31 5.27
CA HIS A 67 4.90 2.70 4.82
C HIS A 67 3.69 3.37 5.46
N ARG A 68 3.80 4.68 5.68
CA ARG A 68 2.82 5.50 6.39
C ARG A 68 1.77 6.12 5.48
N CYS A 69 0.59 6.30 6.07
CA CYS A 69 -0.48 7.15 5.56
C CYS A 69 -0.49 8.50 6.28
N GLY A 70 -1.15 9.50 5.70
CA GLY A 70 -1.24 10.86 6.26
C GLY A 70 -1.82 10.91 7.68
N CYS A 71 -2.71 9.97 8.04
CA CYS A 71 -3.28 9.88 9.39
C CYS A 71 -2.38 9.17 10.42
N GLY A 72 -1.17 8.74 10.03
CA GLY A 72 -0.20 8.08 10.90
C GLY A 72 -0.32 6.55 10.98
N CYS A 73 -1.33 5.92 10.38
CA CYS A 73 -1.38 4.46 10.28
C CYS A 73 -0.33 3.92 9.29
N THR A 74 -0.02 2.62 9.40
CA THR A 74 0.94 1.93 8.52
C THR A 74 0.28 0.83 7.71
N LEU A 75 0.81 0.56 6.52
CA LEU A 75 0.29 -0.42 5.56
C LEU A 75 0.76 -1.85 5.88
N MET A 76 -0.15 -2.81 5.79
CA MET A 76 0.07 -4.24 6.04
C MET A 76 -0.17 -5.06 4.78
N THR A 77 0.88 -5.69 4.26
CA THR A 77 0.77 -6.56 3.07
C THR A 77 -0.01 -7.84 3.41
N SER A 78 -0.93 -8.24 2.54
CA SER A 78 -1.56 -9.57 2.57
C SER A 78 -0.75 -10.65 1.84
N LEU A 79 0.27 -10.27 1.08
CA LEU A 79 1.22 -11.24 0.53
C LEU A 79 2.00 -11.83 1.69
N ASN A 80 1.81 -13.14 1.92
CA ASN A 80 2.72 -13.94 2.71
C ASN A 80 4.14 -13.75 2.13
N ASN A 81 5.12 -13.47 2.98
CA ASN A 81 6.51 -13.66 2.58
C ASN A 81 6.58 -15.11 2.08
N ALA A 82 6.83 -15.30 0.79
CA ALA A 82 7.35 -16.57 0.32
C ALA A 82 8.69 -16.73 1.03
N THR A 83 8.69 -17.36 2.20
CA THR A 83 9.89 -17.96 2.76
C THR A 83 10.32 -18.96 1.70
N VAL A 84 11.44 -18.67 1.04
CA VAL A 84 12.18 -19.70 0.33
C VAL A 84 12.58 -20.68 1.43
N SER A 85 11.86 -21.79 1.52
CA SER A 85 12.28 -22.97 2.28
C SER A 85 13.46 -23.61 1.59
#